data_AF-A0A7D4CAJ7-F1
#
_entry.id   AF-A0A7D4CAJ7-F1
#
_cell.length_a   1.000
_cell.length_b   1.000
_cell.length_c   1.000
_cell.angle_alpha   90.00
_cell.angle_beta   90.00
_cell.angle_gamma   90.00
#
_symmetry.space_group_name_H-M   'P 1'
#
loop_
_entity.id
_entity.type
_entity.pdbx_description
1 polymer ?
#
loop_
_entity_poly.entity_id
_entity_poly.type
_entity_poly.pdbx_seq_one_letter_code
_entity_poly.pdbx_strand_id
1 'polypeptide(L)' 'MSNHTHLIANIPDGHLSETLRDLKKFTAKSIISTIMDGKESRREWMLNCFGFNANRHSRNKFFQFWTL' A
#
# COMPACT_ATOMS: atom_id res chain seq x y z
N MET A 1 -5.26 -1.85 14.93
CA MET A 1 -5.81 -3.10 14.37
C MET A 1 -4.82 -3.68 13.36
N SER A 2 -4.87 -4.98 13.06
CA SER A 2 -3.85 -5.67 12.24
C SER A 2 -4.00 -5.47 10.72
N ASN A 3 -5.12 -4.94 10.23
CA ASN A 3 -5.43 -4.80 8.80
C ASN A 3 -5.76 -3.36 8.35
N HIS A 4 -5.71 -2.37 9.25
CA HIS A 4 -5.93 -0.97 8.91
C HIS A 4 -5.20 -0.06 9.89
N THR A 5 -5.02 1.20 9.47
CA THR A 5 -4.34 2.24 10.23
C THR A 5 -5.29 3.40 10.46
N HIS A 6 -5.28 3.95 11.67
CA HIS A 6 -5.93 5.22 11.98
C HIS A 6 -4.87 6.33 11.95
N LEU A 7 -5.23 7.45 11.34
CA LEU A 7 -4.37 8.63 11.23
C LEU A 7 -5.21 9.86 11.54
N ILE A 8 -4.74 10.69 12.47
CA ILE A 8 -5.21 12.07 12.65
C ILE A 8 -4.20 12.95 11.92
N ALA A 9 -4.65 13.66 10.88
CA ALA A 9 -3.79 14.51 10.07
C ALA A 9 -4.49 15.82 9.75
N ASN A 10 -3.70 16.89 9.68
CA ASN A 10 -4.10 18.20 9.21
C ASN A 10 -3.11 18.65 8.13
N ILE A 11 -3.60 19.40 7.14
CA ILE A 11 -2.74 20.07 6.18
C ILE A 11 -3.04 21.57 6.21
N PRO A 12 -2.03 22.43 6.48
CA PRO A 12 -2.24 23.87 6.52
C PRO A 12 -2.68 24.44 5.17
N ASP A 13 -2.11 23.91 4.08
CA ASP A 13 -2.35 24.35 2.71
C ASP A 13 -2.51 23.14 1.77
N GLY A 14 -3.39 23.25 0.78
CA GLY A 14 -3.64 22.22 -0.23
C GLY A 14 -4.73 21.22 0.15
N HIS A 15 -4.69 20.03 -0.46
CA HIS A 15 -5.74 19.01 -0.30
C HIS A 15 -5.24 17.77 0.42
N LEU A 16 -5.84 17.47 1.57
CA LEU A 16 -5.51 16.27 2.36
C LEU A 16 -5.62 14.97 1.54
N SER A 17 -6.53 14.92 0.57
CA SER A 17 -6.72 13.78 -0.33
C SER A 17 -5.50 13.50 -1.21
N GLU A 18 -4.77 14.53 -1.65
CA GLU A 18 -3.56 14.40 -2.45
C GLU A 18 -2.41 13.86 -1.61
N THR A 19 -2.22 14.42 -0.41
CA THR A 19 -1.23 13.93 0.56
C THR A 19 -1.53 12.51 0.99
N LEU A 20 -2.80 12.16 1.23
CA LEU A 20 -3.19 10.80 1.56
C LEU A 20 -2.95 9.83 0.39
N ARG A 21 -3.19 10.26 -0.85
CA ARG A 21 -2.85 9.48 -2.05
C ARG A 21 -1.35 9.19 -2.12
N ASP A 22 -0.52 10.20 -1.88
CA ASP A 22 0.92 10.08 -1.96
C ASP A 22 1.49 9.27 -0.79
N LEU A 23 0.93 9.42 0.42
CA LEU A 23 1.22 8.55 1.56
C LEU A 23 0.92 7.09 1.24
N LYS A 24 -0.28 6.79 0.73
CA LYS A 24 -0.67 5.43 0.34
C LYS A 24 0.28 4.87 -0.72
N LYS A 25 0.64 5.67 -1.73
CA LYS A 25 1.57 5.28 -2.81
C LYS A 25 2.98 5.01 -2.29
N PHE A 26 3.53 5.89 -1.45
CA PHE A 26 4.87 5.76 -0.90
C PHE A 26 4.98 4.55 0.03
N THR A 27 4.03 4.41 0.96
CA THR A 27 4.01 3.31 1.93
C THR A 27 3.81 1.96 1.24
N ALA A 28 2.90 1.86 0.25
CA ALA A 28 2.73 0.62 -0.50
C ALA A 28 4.04 0.17 -1.16
N LYS A 29 4.74 1.07 -1.86
CA LYS A 29 6.03 0.75 -2.50
C LYS A 29 7.08 0.33 -1.49
N SER A 30 7.22 1.08 -0.40
CA SER A 30 8.24 0.82 0.62
C SER A 30 8.00 -0.51 1.32
N ILE A 31 6.76 -0.80 1.69
CA ILE A 31 6.36 -2.06 2.34
C ILE A 31 6.57 -3.24 1.39
N ILE A 32 6.13 -3.14 0.12
CA ILE A 32 6.32 -4.20 -0.87
C ILE A 32 7.81 -4.47 -1.11
N SER A 33 8.65 -3.44 -1.25
CA SER A 33 10.11 -3.61 -1.37
C SER A 33 10.68 -4.31 -0.13
N THR A 34 10.24 -3.92 1.07
CA THR A 34 10.71 -4.52 2.32
C THR A 34 10.35 -6.01 2.40
N ILE A 35 9.15 -6.38 1.93
CA ILE A 35 8.71 -7.79 1.85
C ILE A 35 9.54 -8.56 0.81
N MET A 36 9.80 -7.96 -0.35
CA MET A 36 10.56 -8.57 -1.45
C MET A 36 12.04 -8.77 -1.09
N ASP A 37 12.66 -7.79 -0.45
CA ASP A 37 14.11 -7.75 -0.20
C ASP A 37 14.47 -8.28 1.20
N GLY A 38 13.52 -8.29 2.14
CA GLY A 38 13.74 -8.65 3.54
C GLY A 38 13.72 -10.15 3.82
N LYS A 39 13.52 -10.51 5.09
CA LYS A 39 13.38 -11.89 5.59
C LYS A 39 11.96 -12.17 6.12
N GLU A 40 10.93 -11.71 5.41
CA GLU A 40 9.54 -12.05 5.73
C GLU A 40 9.26 -13.50 5.31
N SER A 41 8.81 -14.33 6.26
CA SER A 41 8.53 -15.76 6.04
C SER A 41 7.29 -15.98 5.17
N ARG A 42 6.31 -15.06 5.20
CA ARG A 42 5.07 -15.14 4.42
C ARG A 42 5.12 -14.37 3.10
N ARG A 43 6.31 -14.00 2.63
CA ARG A 43 6.52 -13.16 1.44
C ARG A 43 5.74 -13.65 0.22
N GLU A 44 5.89 -14.92 -0.13
CA GLU A 44 5.24 -15.51 -1.31
C GLU A 44 3.71 -15.40 -1.21
N TRP A 45 3.15 -15.78 -0.05
CA TRP A 45 1.72 -15.66 0.20
C TRP A 45 1.23 -14.21 0.08
N MET A 46 1.93 -13.26 0.72
CA MET A 46 1.57 -11.84 0.68
C MET A 46 1.63 -11.27 -0.74
N LEU A 47 2.73 -11.50 -1.47
CA LEU A 47 2.90 -10.99 -2.83
C LEU A 47 1.88 -11.59 -3.80
N ASN A 48 1.55 -12.88 -3.65
CA ASN A 48 0.49 -13.52 -4.44
C ASN A 48 -0.88 -12.89 -4.14
N CYS A 49 -1.22 -12.64 -2.88
CA CYS A 49 -2.45 -11.95 -2.52
C CYS A 49 -2.49 -10.52 -3.11
N PHE A 50 -1.40 -9.75 -3.01
CA PHE A 50 -1.36 -8.40 -3.56
C PHE A 50 -1.42 -8.39 -5.09
N GLY A 51 -0.76 -9.35 -5.75
CA GLY A 51 -0.77 -9.48 -7.21
C GLY A 51 -2.15 -9.88 -7.74
N PHE A 52 -2.80 -10.84 -7.09
CA PHE A 52 -4.17 -11.23 -7.41
C PHE A 52 -5.12 -10.03 -7.35
N ASN A 53 -5.01 -9.20 -6.32
CA ASN A 53 -5.85 -8.02 -6.17
C ASN A 53 -5.50 -6.89 -7.17
N ALA A 54 -4.23 -6.74 -7.56
CA ALA A 54 -3.84 -5.77 -8.57
C ALA A 54 -4.49 -6.06 -9.92
N ASN A 55 -4.58 -7.34 -10.32
CA ASN A 55 -5.20 -7.74 -11.59
C ASN A 55 -6.69 -7.36 -11.69
N ARG A 56 -7.36 -7.06 -10.57
CA ARG A 56 -8.76 -6.65 -10.54
C ARG A 56 -8.95 -5.14 -10.78
N HIS A 57 -7.87 -4.36 -10.77
CA HIS A 57 -7.93 -2.89 -10.86
C HIS A 57 -6.86 -2.33 -11.80
N SER A 58 -7.26 -1.52 -12.78
CA SER A 58 -6.34 -0.90 -13.75
C SER A 58 -5.35 0.10 -13.15
N ARG A 59 -5.55 0.54 -11.90
CA ARG A 59 -4.72 1.53 -11.21
C ARG A 59 -3.36 0.97 -10.74
N ASN A 60 -3.26 -0.33 -10.49
CA ASN A 60 -2.05 -0.98 -9.99
C ASN A 60 -1.55 -1.99 -11.03
N LYS A 61 -0.28 -1.88 -11.45
CA LYS A 61 0.28 -2.77 -12.48
C LYS A 61 0.71 -4.15 -11.98
N PHE A 62 1.25 -4.22 -10.76
CA PHE A 62 1.88 -5.45 -10.25
C PHE A 62 1.30 -5.89 -8.91
N PHE A 63 1.13 -4.97 -7.96
CA PHE A 63 0.69 -5.28 -6.60
C PHE A 63 -0.27 -4.23 -6.07
N GLN A 64 -1.30 -4.66 -5.35
CA GLN A 64 -2.23 -3.80 -4.63
C GLN A 64 -2.12 -4.07 -3.13
N PHE A 65 -1.59 -3.09 -2.38
CA PHE A 65 -1.49 -3.15 -0.92
C PHE A 65 -2.69 -2.48 -0.24
N TRP A 66 -2.96 -1.22 -0.59
CA TRP A 66 -4.11 -0.49 -0.07
C TRP A 66 -5.37 -0.79 -0.87
N THR A 67 -6.50 -0.95 -0.17
CA THR A 67 -7.81 -0.93 -0.80
C THR A 67 -8.22 0.51 -1.15
N LEU A 68 -9.07 0.63 -2.16
CA LEU A 68 -9.69 1.91 -2.54
C LEU A 68 -10.71 2.33 -1.49
#